data_AF-A0AAD6C3I8-F1
#
_entry.id   AF-A0AAD6C3I8-F1
#
_cell.length_a   1.000
_cell.length_b   1.000
_cell.length_c   1.000
_cell.angle_alpha   90.00
_cell.angle_beta   90.00
_cell.angle_gamma   90.00
#
_symmetry.space_group_name_H-M   'P 1'
#
loop_
_entity.id
_entity.type
_entity.pdbx_description
1 polymer ?
#
loop_
_entity_poly.entity_id
_entity_poly.type
_entity_poly.pdbx_seq_one_letter_code
_entity_poly.pdbx_strand_id
1 'polypeptide(L)'
;MIRHGEKPGDRANNLSAQGEERTQRLRNAFRKESGFDISYIITEHPKKGLSYSFHLKGRPYETVQPLAHDLEDFGVKFNTDIKKDDAAGIARAVKAYRGEGDVLIC
;
A
#
# COMPACT_ATOMS: atom_id res chain seq x y z
N MET A 1 -3.87 9.52 -3.77
CA MET A 1 -4.31 8.15 -4.15
C MET A 1 -3.42 7.66 -5.29
N ILE A 2 -2.99 6.41 -5.24
CA ILE A 2 -2.19 5.77 -6.28
C ILE A 2 -2.88 4.48 -6.75
N ARG A 3 -2.47 3.97 -7.91
CA ARG A 3 -2.88 2.65 -8.39
C ARG A 3 -1.80 1.63 -8.04
N HIS A 4 -2.22 0.41 -7.73
CA HIS A 4 -1.32 -0.74 -7.60
C HIS A 4 -0.43 -0.92 -8.85
N GLY A 5 0.74 -1.55 -8.68
CA GLY A 5 1.65 -1.87 -9.76
C GLY A 5 1.12 -2.93 -10.74
N GLU A 6 1.82 -3.02 -11.86
CA GLU A 6 1.45 -3.78 -13.05
C GLU A 6 1.47 -5.29 -12.75
N LYS A 7 0.49 -6.04 -13.26
CA LYS A 7 0.42 -7.50 -13.18
C LYS A 7 1.19 -8.15 -14.34
N PRO A 8 1.80 -9.34 -14.18
CA PRO A 8 2.55 -9.99 -15.26
C PRO A 8 1.66 -10.61 -16.36
N GLY A 9 0.34 -10.67 -16.15
CA GLY A 9 -0.64 -11.17 -17.11
C GLY A 9 -2.03 -11.33 -16.48
N ASP A 10 -3.02 -11.76 -17.26
CA ASP A 10 -4.42 -11.75 -16.81
C ASP A 10 -4.75 -12.68 -15.65
N ARG A 11 -4.00 -13.76 -15.48
CA ARG A 11 -4.23 -14.76 -14.44
C ARG A 11 -3.38 -14.54 -13.18
N ALA A 12 -2.58 -13.49 -13.13
CA ALA A 12 -1.67 -13.22 -12.03
C ALA A 12 -2.20 -12.16 -11.06
N ASN A 13 -2.07 -12.45 -9.77
CA ASN A 13 -2.51 -11.58 -8.68
C ASN A 13 -1.37 -10.80 -8.01
N ASN A 14 -0.13 -11.12 -8.35
CA ASN A 14 1.08 -10.47 -7.87
C ASN A 14 1.56 -9.36 -8.83
N LEU A 15 2.59 -8.62 -8.40
CA LEU A 15 3.31 -7.67 -9.25
C LEU A 15 4.14 -8.38 -10.34
N SER A 16 4.23 -7.74 -11.50
CA SER A 16 5.22 -8.02 -12.54
C SER A 16 6.56 -7.40 -12.16
N ALA A 17 7.63 -7.72 -12.89
CA ALA A 17 8.92 -7.03 -12.75
C ALA A 17 8.78 -5.49 -12.88
N GLN A 18 7.92 -5.02 -13.80
CA GLN A 18 7.61 -3.58 -13.92
C GLN A 18 6.86 -3.04 -12.70
N GLY A 19 5.93 -3.83 -12.15
CA GLY A 19 5.22 -3.50 -10.92
C GLY A 19 6.13 -3.41 -9.72
N GLU A 20 7.10 -4.32 -9.60
CA GLU A 20 8.15 -4.28 -8.57
C GLU A 20 9.05 -3.05 -8.73
N GLU A 21 9.42 -2.70 -9.96
CA GLU A 21 10.18 -1.48 -10.24
C GLU A 21 9.39 -0.24 -9.81
N ARG A 22 8.09 -0.19 -10.10
CA ARG A 22 7.21 0.89 -9.63
C ARG A 22 7.22 0.99 -8.11
N THR A 23 7.18 -0.13 -7.39
CA THR A 23 7.27 -0.14 -5.92
C THR A 23 8.57 0.52 -5.44
N GLN A 24 9.71 0.25 -6.08
CA GLN A 24 10.98 0.91 -5.72
C GLN A 24 10.95 2.42 -6.04
N ARG A 25 10.31 2.82 -7.14
CA ARG A 25 10.12 4.24 -7.47
C ARG A 25 9.23 4.95 -6.44
N LEU A 26 8.23 4.27 -5.89
CA LEU A 26 7.37 4.82 -4.83
C LEU A 26 8.15 5.06 -3.54
N ARG A 27 9.05 4.14 -3.16
CA ARG A 27 9.98 4.35 -2.02
C ARG A 27 10.74 5.66 -2.19
N ASN A 28 11.29 5.91 -3.38
CA ASN A 28 12.03 7.15 -3.65
C ASN A 28 11.15 8.41 -3.70
N ALA A 29 9.94 8.31 -4.24
CA ALA A 29 9.03 9.44 -4.40
C ALA A 29 8.42 9.90 -3.07
N PHE A 30 8.18 8.96 -2.15
CA PHE A 30 7.46 9.18 -0.89
C PHE A 30 8.29 8.87 0.36
N ARG A 31 9.63 8.72 0.23
CA ARG A 31 10.53 8.58 1.38
C ARG A 31 10.38 9.75 2.35
N LYS A 32 10.90 9.59 3.57
CA LYS A 32 10.73 10.60 4.62
C LYS A 32 11.30 11.98 4.25
N GLU A 33 12.38 12.02 3.47
CA GLU A 33 13.02 13.26 3.00
C GLU A 33 12.36 13.83 1.73
N SER A 34 11.27 13.22 1.24
CA SER A 34 10.49 13.77 0.14
C SER A 34 9.69 15.00 0.59
N GLY A 35 9.14 15.75 -0.36
CA GLY A 35 8.22 16.85 -0.06
C GLY A 35 6.82 16.40 0.38
N PHE A 36 6.57 15.08 0.45
CA PHE A 36 5.31 14.52 0.91
C PHE A 36 5.46 14.06 2.36
N ASP A 37 4.57 14.52 3.23
CA ASP A 37 4.59 14.15 4.64
C ASP A 37 3.68 12.95 4.88
N ILE A 38 4.06 11.79 4.34
CA ILE A 38 3.24 10.57 4.46
C ILE A 38 3.23 10.12 5.91
N SER A 39 2.05 10.16 6.55
CA SER A 39 1.86 9.78 7.95
C SER A 39 0.82 8.67 8.13
N TYR A 40 0.12 8.28 7.06
CA TYR A 40 -0.80 7.16 7.04
C TYR A 40 -0.88 6.51 5.67
N ILE A 41 -0.70 5.20 5.61
CA ILE A 41 -0.83 4.40 4.39
C ILE A 41 -2.03 3.46 4.55
N ILE A 42 -2.91 3.44 3.56
CA ILE A 42 -4.10 2.58 3.53
C ILE A 42 -4.07 1.75 2.25
N THR A 43 -4.28 0.45 2.38
CA THR A 43 -4.40 -0.49 1.25
C THR A 43 -5.47 -1.53 1.52
N GLU A 44 -5.99 -2.13 0.44
CA GLU A 44 -6.79 -3.34 0.53
C GLU A 44 -6.06 -4.46 1.30
N HIS A 45 -6.83 -5.22 2.08
CA HIS A 45 -6.37 -6.36 2.85
C HIS A 45 -5.86 -7.45 1.90
N PRO A 46 -4.63 -7.97 2.11
CA PRO A 46 -4.19 -9.14 1.40
C PRO A 46 -5.11 -10.31 1.74
N LYS A 47 -5.51 -11.14 0.75
CA LYS A 47 -6.41 -12.27 1.02
C LYS A 47 -5.76 -13.21 2.04
N LYS A 48 -6.46 -13.51 3.14
CA LYS A 48 -6.10 -14.60 4.05
C LYS A 48 -6.29 -15.95 3.34
N GLY A 49 -5.21 -16.52 2.84
CA GLY A 49 -5.10 -17.94 2.49
C GLY A 49 -3.96 -18.53 3.28
N LEU A 50 -4.13 -19.75 3.82
CA LEU A 50 -3.11 -20.46 4.60
C LEU A 50 -1.83 -20.66 3.78
N SER A 51 -0.89 -19.72 3.84
CA SER A 51 0.56 -19.91 3.66
C SER A 51 1.22 -18.54 3.49
N TYR A 52 2.42 -18.40 4.04
CA TYR A 52 3.37 -17.30 3.83
C TYR A 52 3.90 -17.24 2.38
N SER A 53 3.09 -17.69 1.42
CA SER A 53 3.45 -17.76 0.01
C SER A 53 3.24 -16.39 -0.61
N PHE A 54 4.33 -15.84 -1.14
CA PHE A 54 4.45 -14.56 -1.83
C PHE A 54 3.32 -14.28 -2.85
N HIS A 55 2.66 -15.32 -3.37
CA HIS A 55 1.61 -15.22 -4.40
C HIS A 55 0.19 -14.83 -3.90
N LEU A 56 -0.02 -14.65 -2.60
CA LEU A 56 -1.35 -14.36 -2.01
C LEU A 56 -1.55 -12.90 -1.57
N LYS A 57 -0.48 -12.10 -1.57
CA LYS A 57 -0.57 -10.68 -1.26
C LYS A 57 -1.18 -9.95 -2.47
N GLY A 58 -2.25 -9.20 -2.25
CA GLY A 58 -2.87 -8.44 -3.33
C GLY A 58 -1.93 -7.34 -3.82
N ARG A 59 -1.91 -7.06 -5.13
CA ARG A 59 -1.06 -6.00 -5.71
C ARG A 59 -1.11 -4.66 -4.96
N PRO A 60 -2.27 -4.16 -4.47
CA PRO A 60 -2.29 -2.92 -3.70
C PRO A 60 -1.35 -2.98 -2.50
N TYR A 61 -1.43 -4.06 -1.72
CA TYR A 61 -0.55 -4.29 -0.57
C TYR A 61 0.91 -4.39 -1.00
N GLU A 62 1.23 -5.22 -2.00
CA GLU A 62 2.62 -5.39 -2.49
C GLU A 62 3.22 -4.09 -3.03
N THR A 63 2.39 -3.19 -3.57
CA THR A 63 2.82 -1.92 -4.14
C THR A 63 3.33 -0.95 -3.08
N VAL A 64 2.70 -0.94 -1.90
CA VAL A 64 3.02 0.01 -0.83
C VAL A 64 3.77 -0.60 0.34
N GLN A 65 3.79 -1.94 0.48
CA GLN A 65 4.42 -2.60 1.62
C GLN A 65 5.89 -2.16 1.83
N PRO A 66 6.75 -2.06 0.80
CA PRO A 66 8.14 -1.65 1.02
C PRO A 66 8.28 -0.20 1.50
N LEU A 67 7.47 0.72 0.97
CA LEU A 67 7.43 2.11 1.45
C LEU A 67 6.91 2.17 2.89
N ALA A 68 5.87 1.40 3.21
CA ALA A 68 5.31 1.35 4.56
C ALA A 68 6.33 0.83 5.58
N HIS A 69 7.11 -0.19 5.21
CA HIS A 69 8.18 -0.71 6.04
C HIS A 69 9.30 0.33 6.26
N ASP A 70 9.72 1.05 5.21
CA ASP A 70 10.73 2.12 5.36
C ASP A 70 10.28 3.24 6.28
N LEU A 71 8.97 3.51 6.31
CA LEU A 71 8.39 4.60 7.08
C LEU A 71 7.93 4.18 8.49
N GLU A 72 7.98 2.88 8.80
CA GLU A 72 7.51 2.33 10.08
C GLU A 72 8.30 2.92 11.27
N ASP A 73 9.62 3.05 11.13
CA ASP A 73 10.50 3.63 12.16
C ASP A 73 10.20 5.11 12.44
N PHE A 74 9.48 5.78 11.53
CA PHE A 74 9.04 7.18 11.68
C PHE A 74 7.61 7.30 12.19
N GLY A 75 7.00 6.18 12.61
CA GLY A 75 5.67 6.13 13.19
C GLY A 75 4.53 6.18 12.17
N VAL A 76 4.83 5.97 10.88
CA VAL A 76 3.80 5.93 9.83
C VAL A 76 2.94 4.68 9.99
N LYS A 77 1.64 4.88 10.11
CA LYS A 77 0.69 3.78 10.29
C LYS A 77 0.39 3.10 8.95
N PHE A 78 0.35 1.77 8.94
CA PHE A 78 -0.01 0.98 7.76
C PHE A 78 -1.32 0.21 7.99
N ASN A 79 -2.42 0.74 7.45
CA ASN A 79 -3.74 0.13 7.54
C ASN A 79 -3.98 -0.81 6.36
N THR A 80 -4.23 -2.08 6.69
CA THR A 80 -4.50 -3.14 5.72
C THR A 80 -5.86 -3.79 5.97
N ASP A 81 -6.74 -3.19 6.77
CA ASP A 81 -8.02 -3.80 7.17
C ASP A 81 -9.17 -3.53 6.19
N ILE A 82 -8.86 -2.92 5.04
CA ILE A 82 -9.85 -2.53 4.05
C ILE A 82 -10.21 -3.72 3.18
N LYS A 83 -11.50 -4.05 3.10
CA LYS A 83 -11.95 -5.11 2.19
C LYS A 83 -11.82 -4.66 0.75
N LYS A 84 -11.67 -5.62 -0.16
CA LYS A 84 -11.72 -5.38 -1.59
C LYS A 84 -12.98 -4.58 -1.97
N ASP A 85 -12.81 -3.55 -2.79
CA ASP A 85 -13.88 -2.67 -3.28
C ASP A 85 -14.66 -1.91 -2.16
N ASP A 86 -14.13 -1.81 -0.93
CA ASP A 86 -14.76 -1.11 0.21
C ASP A 86 -14.35 0.37 0.29
N ALA A 87 -14.84 1.17 -0.66
CA ALA A 87 -14.62 2.63 -0.67
C ALA A 87 -15.16 3.32 0.61
N ALA A 88 -16.25 2.80 1.19
CA ALA A 88 -16.79 3.33 2.44
C ALA A 88 -15.85 3.08 3.62
N GLY A 89 -15.17 1.92 3.64
CA GLY A 89 -14.10 1.59 4.59
C GLY A 89 -12.93 2.55 4.50
N ILE A 90 -12.46 2.85 3.28
CA ILE A 90 -11.43 3.89 3.05
C ILE A 90 -11.89 5.23 3.62
N ALA A 91 -13.09 5.67 3.25
CA ALA A 91 -13.62 6.96 3.71
C ALA A 91 -13.73 7.02 5.24
N ARG A 92 -14.15 5.94 5.90
CA ARG A 92 -14.18 5.85 7.37
C ARG A 92 -12.77 5.93 7.97
N ALA A 93 -11.80 5.20 7.42
CA ALA A 93 -10.43 5.22 7.91
C ALA A 93 -9.78 6.61 7.79
N VAL A 94 -9.95 7.27 6.64
CA VAL A 94 -9.48 8.66 6.43
C VAL A 94 -10.17 9.62 7.39
N LYS A 95 -11.51 9.55 7.53
CA LYS A 95 -12.28 10.40 8.45
C LYS A 95 -11.97 10.14 9.92
N ALA A 96 -11.44 8.97 10.28
CA ALA A 96 -11.04 8.62 11.63
C ALA A 96 -9.59 9.01 11.94
N TYR A 97 -8.76 9.24 10.91
CA TYR A 97 -7.39 9.69 11.09
C TYR A 97 -7.37 11.10 11.71
N ARG A 98 -6.55 11.29 12.74
CA ARG A 98 -6.39 12.55 13.50
C ARG A 98 -4.94 13.02 13.54
N GLY A 99 -4.04 12.27 12.90
CA GLY A 99 -2.64 12.67 12.79
C GLY A 99 -2.47 13.79 11.78
N GLU A 100 -1.29 14.41 11.81
CA GLU A 100 -0.85 15.37 10.81
C GLU A 100 -0.29 14.65 9.58
N GLY A 101 -0.09 15.39 8.49
CA GLY A 101 0.46 14.87 7.25
C GLY A 101 -0.55 14.22 6.31
N ASP A 102 -0.01 13.66 5.24
CA ASP A 102 -0.72 13.12 4.09
C ASP A 102 -1.13 11.66 4.30
N VAL A 103 -2.30 11.31 3.74
CA VAL A 103 -2.78 9.93 3.68
C VAL A 103 -2.56 9.36 2.28
N LEU A 104 -1.70 8.36 2.16
CA LEU A 104 -1.48 7.60 0.93
C LEU A 104 -2.43 6.41 0.86
N ILE A 105 -3.19 6.32 -0.23
CA ILE A 105 -4.17 5.25 -0.46
C ILE A 105 -3.79 4.53 -1.75
N CYS A 106 -3.73 3.19 -1.70
CA CYS A 106 -3.50 2.31 -2.84
C CYS A 106 -4.64 1.31 -3.04
#